data_AF-A0A4R4LKC4-F1
#
_entry.id   AF-A0A4R4LKC4-F1
#
_cell.length_a   1.000
_cell.length_b   1.000
_cell.length_c   1.000
_cell.angle_alpha   90.00
_cell.angle_beta   90.00
_cell.angle_gamma   90.00
#
_symmetry.space_group_name_H-M   'P 1'
#
loop_
_entity.id
_entity.type
_entity.pdbx_description
1 polymer ?
#
loop_
_entity_poly.entity_id
_entity_poly.type
_entity_poly.pdbx_seq_one_letter_code
_entity_poly.pdbx_strand_id
1 'polypeptide(L)' 'MAATNPFEDDDARYLVLANVENQHSLWPAFAAVPAGWSVVHGEDSRQGCLEYVQTHWTDLRPASLIAQG' A
#
# COMPACT_ATOMS: atom_id res chain seq x y z
N MET A 1 -13.11 -8.54 -18.64
CA MET A 1 -13.46 -9.07 -17.31
C MET A 1 -12.19 -9.05 -16.48
N ALA A 2 -11.93 -7.95 -15.79
CA ALA A 2 -10.78 -7.73 -14.93
C ALA A 2 -11.33 -7.15 -13.62
N ALA A 3 -10.97 -7.57 -12.40
CA ALA A 3 -9.98 -8.54 -11.95
C ALA A 3 -10.61 -9.50 -10.93
N THR A 4 -10.25 -10.78 -10.94
CA THR A 4 -10.75 -11.77 -9.95
C THR A 4 -9.92 -11.78 -8.66
N ASN A 5 -8.96 -10.85 -8.55
CA ASN A 5 -7.98 -10.80 -7.48
C ASN A 5 -8.35 -9.67 -6.51
N PRO A 6 -8.60 -9.96 -5.22
CA PRO A 6 -9.02 -8.97 -4.22
C PRO A 6 -8.00 -7.85 -3.95
N PHE A 7 -6.81 -7.92 -4.56
CA PHE A 7 -5.75 -6.91 -4.48
C PHE A 7 -5.63 -6.05 -5.76
N GLU A 8 -6.43 -6.33 -6.79
CA GLU A 8 -6.41 -5.64 -8.09
C GLU A 8 -7.72 -4.92 -8.39
N ASP A 9 -8.58 -4.79 -7.39
CA ASP A 9 -9.80 -3.99 -7.50
C ASP A 9 -9.46 -2.52 -7.22
N ASP A 10 -9.69 -1.66 -8.20
CA ASP A 10 -9.38 -0.22 -8.13
C ASP A 10 -10.44 0.55 -7.32
N ASP A 11 -11.65 -0.01 -7.17
CA ASP A 11 -12.74 0.55 -6.36
C ASP A 11 -12.62 0.11 -4.88
N ALA A 12 -11.87 -0.96 -4.60
CA ALA A 12 -11.61 -1.42 -3.25
C ALA A 12 -10.70 -0.45 -2.46
N ARG A 13 -10.95 -0.39 -1.15
CA ARG A 13 -10.15 0.37 -0.19
C ARG A 13 -9.03 -0.48 0.37
N TYR A 14 -7.85 0.12 0.49
CA TYR A 14 -6.65 -0.50 1.02
C TYR A 14 -6.14 0.29 2.23
N LEU A 15 -5.35 -0.38 3.03
CA LEU A 15 -4.60 0.13 4.15
C LEU A 15 -3.12 -0.02 3.83
N VAL A 16 -2.30 0.88 4.36
CA VAL A 16 -0.86 0.65 4.42
C VAL A 16 -0.53 0.16 5.81
N LEU A 17 -0.01 -1.06 5.88
CA LEU A 17 0.50 -1.65 7.09
C LEU A 17 2.01 -1.49 7.15
N ALA A 18 2.55 -1.28 8.34
CA ALA A 18 3.97 -1.42 8.62
C ALA A 18 4.19 -2.45 9.73
N ASN A 19 5.24 -3.25 9.59
CA ASN A 19 5.70 -4.12 10.66
C ASN A 19 6.77 -3.42 11.52
N VAL A 20 7.23 -4.12 12.56
CA VAL A 20 8.30 -3.63 13.45
C VAL A 20 9.66 -3.44 12.75
N GLU A 21 9.86 -4.07 11.60
CA GLU A 21 11.04 -3.93 10.73
C GLU A 21 10.88 -2.79 9.71
N ASN A 22 9.82 -1.99 9.82
CA ASN A 22 9.50 -0.86 8.94
C ASN A 22 9.27 -1.26 7.47
N GLN A 23 8.85 -2.50 7.24
CA GLN A 23 8.41 -2.99 5.94
C GLN A 23 6.95 -2.59 5.72
N HIS A 24 6.66 -2.03 4.55
CA HIS A 24 5.30 -1.60 4.18
C HIS A 24 4.61 -2.67 3.33
N SER A 25 3.32 -2.88 3.59
CA SER A 25 2.47 -3.79 2.81
C SER A 25 1.11 -3.14 2.53
N LEU A 26 0.63 -3.28 1.30
CA LEU A 26 -0.75 -2.93 0.96
C LEU A 26 -1.66 -4.05 1.43
N TRP A 27 -2.67 -3.70 2.22
CA TRP A 27 -3.60 -4.67 2.80
C TRP A 27 -5.05 -4.25 2.50
N PRO A 28 -5.92 -5.15 2.04
CA PRO A 28 -7.32 -4.80 1.80
C PRO A 28 -8.02 -4.40 3.10
N ALA A 29 -8.74 -3.27 3.09
CA ALA A 29 -9.40 -2.72 4.28
C ALA A 29 -10.48 -3.66 4.86
N PHE A 30 -11.07 -4.51 4.03
CA PHE A 30 -12.05 -5.50 4.46
C PHE A 30 -11.44 -6.71 5.18
N ALA A 31 -10.12 -6.92 5.09
CA ALA A 31 -9.44 -8.05 5.71
C ALA A 31 -8.89 -7.66 7.09
N ALA A 32 -9.03 -8.58 8.06
CA ALA A 32 -8.46 -8.38 9.38
C ALA A 32 -6.94 -8.18 9.31
N VAL A 33 -6.42 -7.22 10.07
CA VAL A 33 -4.98 -6.92 10.11
C VAL A 33 -4.26 -8.04 10.87
N PRO A 34 -3.21 -8.66 10.29
CA PRO A 34 -2.46 -9.70 10.95
C PRO A 34 -1.70 -9.17 12.17
N ALA A 35 -1.53 -10.03 13.18
CA ALA A 35 -0.75 -9.69 14.37
C ALA A 35 0.71 -9.35 13.99
N GLY A 36 1.28 -8.32 14.64
CA GLY A 36 2.63 -7.83 14.35
C GLY A 36 2.69 -6.77 13.23
N TRP A 37 1.55 -6.47 12.59
CA TRP A 37 1.41 -5.37 11.64
C TRP A 37 0.57 -4.25 12.25
N SER A 38 0.93 -3.01 11.95
CA SER A 38 0.23 -1.82 12.42
C SER A 38 -0.20 -0.97 11.22
N VAL A 39 -1.41 -0.44 11.27
CA VAL A 39 -1.91 0.47 10.24
C VAL A 39 -1.18 1.81 10.36
N VAL A 40 -0.42 2.17 9.32
CA VAL A 40 0.29 3.46 9.24
C VAL A 40 -0.43 4.45 8.32
N HIS A 41 -1.25 3.95 7.39
CA HIS A 41 -2.16 4.73 6.59
C HIS A 41 -3.56 4.12 6.62
N GLY A 42 -4.57 4.97 6.83
CA GLY A 42 -5.97 4.58 6.88
C GLY A 42 -6.51 4.12 5.52
N GLU A 43 -7.82 3.87 5.48
CA GLU A 43 -8.51 3.33 4.31
C GLU A 43 -8.46 4.34 3.16
N ASP A 44 -7.67 4.05 2.13
CA ASP A 44 -7.56 4.87 0.92
C ASP A 44 -7.71 4.07 -0.36
N SER A 45 -7.81 4.76 -1.49
CA SER A 45 -7.74 4.12 -2.80
C SER A 45 -6.34 3.52 -2.98
N ARG A 46 -6.23 2.51 -3.85
CA ARG A 46 -4.93 1.87 -4.16
C ARG A 46 -3.85 2.90 -4.53
N GLN A 47 -4.20 3.90 -5.33
CA GLN A 47 -3.30 4.97 -5.74
C GLN A 47 -2.86 5.85 -4.57
N GLY A 48 -3.76 6.23 -3.66
CA GLY A 48 -3.43 7.03 -2.47
C GLY A 48 -2.53 6.25 -1.49
N CYS A 49 -2.79 4.96 -1.30
CA CYS A 49 -1.90 4.09 -0.52
C CYS A 49 -0.50 3.97 -1.15
N LEU A 50 -0.42 3.84 -2.48
CA LEU A 50 0.86 3.79 -3.20
C LEU A 50 1.61 5.12 -3.13
N GLU A 51 0.92 6.26 -3.21
CA GLU A 51 1.51 7.58 -3.03
C GLU A 51 2.04 7.76 -1.58
N TYR A 52 1.28 7.32 -0.58
CA TYR A 52 1.71 7.31 0.81
C TYR A 52 2.99 6.50 0.98
N VAL A 53 3.04 5.27 0.45
CA VAL A 53 4.25 4.44 0.52
C VAL A 53 5.42 5.11 -0.21
N GLN A 54 5.22 5.71 -1.39
CA GLN A 54 6.28 6.40 -2.12
C GLN A 54 6.83 7.63 -1.37
N THR A 55 5.96 8.35 -0.65
CA THR A 55 6.32 9.58 0.06
C THR A 55 6.88 9.32 1.45
N HIS A 56 6.39 8.30 2.16
CA HIS A 56 6.83 7.95 3.52
C HIS A 56 7.96 6.92 3.54
N TRP A 57 8.06 6.06 2.53
CA TRP A 57 9.13 5.09 2.38
C TRP A 57 10.27 5.68 1.51
N THR A 58 10.69 6.88 1.88
CA THR A 58 11.69 7.71 1.18
C THR A 58 13.12 7.16 1.19
N ASP A 59 13.39 6.12 1.98
CA ASP A 59 14.73 5.50 2.11
C ASP A 59 14.85 4.18 1.32
N LEU A 60 14.27 4.14 0.13
CA LEU A 60 14.52 3.10 -0.87
C LEU A 60 14.64 3.76 -2.24
N ARG A 61 15.79 4.34 -2.58
CA ARG A 61 16.02 4.78 -3.97
C ARG A 61 17.40 4.35 -4.49
N PRO A 62 17.47 4.08 -5.80
CA PRO A 62 17.81 5.23 -6.62
C PRO A 62 16.69 5.65 -7.57
N ALA A 63 16.70 6.96 -7.82
CA ALA A 63 15.67 7.80 -8.44
C ALA A 63 15.39 7.55 -9.93
N SER A 64 15.56 6.33 -10.44
CA SER A 64 15.50 6.06 -11.88
C SER A 64 14.09 5.79 -12.43
N LEU A 65 13.06 5.65 -11.58
CA LEU A 65 11.70 5.30 -12.01
C LEU A 65 10.66 6.41 -11.72
N ILE A 66 11.08 7.68 -11.69
CA ILE A 66 10.16 8.83 -11.86
C ILE A 66 10.03 9.16 -13.36
N ALA A 67 10.58 8.32 -14.24
CA ALA A 67 10.45 8.43 -15.69
C ALA A 67 9.40 7.44 -16.19
N GLN A 68 8.12 7.79 -16.10
CA GLN A 68 7.16 7.54 -17.19
C GLN A 68 5.85 8.29 -16.91
N GLY A 69 5.70 9.45 -17.54
CA GLY A 69 4.47 10.23 -17.60
C GLY A 69 4.72 11.72 -17.72
#